data_AF-T0GKR4-F1
#
_entry.id   AF-T0GKR4-F1
#
_cell.length_a   1.000
_cell.length_b   1.000
_cell.length_c   1.000
_cell.angle_alpha   90.00
_cell.angle_beta   90.00
_cell.angle_gamma   90.00
#
_symmetry.space_group_name_H-M   'P 1'
#
loop_
_entity.id
_entity.type
_entity.pdbx_description
1 polymer ?
#
loop_
_entity_poly.entity_id
_entity_poly.type
_entity_poly.pdbx_seq_one_letter_code
_entity_poly.pdbx_strand_id
1 'polypeptide(L)'
;MFGAIAHFERRLISERTRDGIAAARAKGKLPGRQPLDMSKVHAAIKLVEASISPTEAARQLGIGRSTIYREMRRLGVERPI
;
A
#
# COMPACT_ATOMS: atom_id res chain seq x y z
N MET A 1 28.08 30.30 -8.00
CA MET A 1 26.88 31.16 -8.12
C MET A 1 25.65 30.38 -8.60
N PHE A 2 25.75 29.58 -9.67
CA PHE A 2 24.62 28.81 -10.22
C PHE A 2 23.98 27.78 -9.28
N GLY A 3 24.75 27.19 -8.35
CA GLY A 3 24.21 26.22 -7.38
C GLY A 3 23.11 26.79 -6.48
N ALA A 4 23.28 28.03 -5.99
CA ALA A 4 22.30 28.67 -5.12
C ALA A 4 20.95 28.90 -5.84
N ILE A 5 21.01 29.30 -7.11
CA ILE A 5 19.82 29.49 -7.97
C ILE A 5 19.14 28.14 -8.24
N ALA A 6 19.91 27.10 -8.57
CA ALA A 6 19.36 25.75 -8.80
C ALA A 6 18.65 25.19 -7.55
N HIS A 7 19.19 25.44 -6.35
CA HIS A 7 18.54 25.05 -5.10
C HIS A 7 17.24 25.80 -4.84
N PHE A 8 17.22 27.11 -5.13
CA PHE A 8 16.02 27.94 -5.01
C PHE A 8 14.89 27.46 -5.94
N GLU A 9 15.21 27.23 -7.22
CA GLU A 9 14.24 26.72 -8.20
C GLU A 9 13.69 25.35 -7.81
N ARG A 10 14.55 24.42 -7.38
CA ARG A 10 14.12 23.09 -6.90
C ARG A 10 13.16 23.20 -5.71
N ARG A 11 13.41 24.13 -4.79
CA ARG A 11 12.54 24.38 -3.64
C ARG A 11 11.17 24.86 -4.09
N LEU A 12 11.10 25.84 -5.00
CA LEU A 12 9.84 26.34 -5.55
C LEU A 12 9.01 25.26 -6.25
N ILE A 13 9.67 24.38 -7.03
CA ILE A 13 9.01 23.23 -7.68
C ILE A 13 8.44 22.26 -6.64
N SER A 14 9.20 21.98 -5.58
CA SER A 14 8.76 21.11 -4.49
C SER A 14 7.56 21.68 -3.74
N GLU A 15 7.59 22.98 -3.42
CA GLU A 15 6.49 23.69 -2.75
C GLU A 15 5.21 23.61 -3.60
N ARG A 16 5.28 23.94 -4.89
CA ARG A 16 4.14 23.83 -5.82
C ARG A 16 3.58 22.40 -5.91
N THR A 17 4.45 21.40 -5.91
CA THR A 17 4.03 20.00 -5.93
C THR A 17 3.26 19.63 -4.67
N ARG A 18 3.73 20.09 -3.50
CA ARG A 18 3.05 19.86 -2.22
C ARG A 18 1.68 20.52 -2.18
N ASP A 19 1.58 21.74 -2.68
CA ASP A 19 0.30 22.46 -2.76
C ASP A 19 -0.70 21.73 -3.68
N GLY A 20 -0.21 21.24 -4.83
CA GLY A 20 -1.03 20.42 -5.73
C GLY A 20 -1.52 19.12 -5.08
N ILE A 21 -0.66 18.42 -4.34
CA ILE A 21 -1.04 17.22 -3.58
C ILE A 21 -2.07 17.56 -2.50
N ALA A 22 -1.88 18.68 -1.77
CA ALA A 22 -2.82 19.14 -0.75
C ALA A 22 -4.20 19.46 -1.36
N ALA A 23 -4.24 20.17 -2.48
CA ALA A 23 -5.46 20.46 -3.21
C ALA A 23 -6.16 19.19 -3.72
N ALA A 24 -5.40 18.21 -4.21
CA ALA A 24 -5.94 16.91 -4.63
C ALA A 24 -6.57 16.14 -3.45
N ARG A 25 -5.91 16.14 -2.29
CA ARG A 25 -6.43 15.54 -1.05
C ARG A 25 -7.71 16.24 -0.56
N ALA A 26 -7.75 17.57 -0.61
CA ALA A 26 -8.96 18.34 -0.26
C ALA A 26 -10.16 18.02 -1.16
N LYS A 27 -9.90 17.62 -2.42
CA LYS A 27 -10.92 17.13 -3.36
C LYS A 27 -11.26 15.64 -3.18
N GLY A 28 -10.77 14.99 -2.12
CA GLY A 28 -11.02 13.58 -1.83
C GLY A 28 -10.19 12.59 -2.68
N LYS A 29 -9.22 13.05 -3.46
CA LYS A 29 -8.31 12.14 -4.18
C LYS A 29 -7.27 11.59 -3.22
N LEU A 30 -6.85 10.35 -3.46
CA LEU A 30 -5.78 9.66 -2.72
C LEU A 30 -4.53 9.55 -3.61
N PRO A 31 -3.72 10.62 -3.74
CA PRO A 31 -2.49 10.57 -4.52
C PRO A 31 -1.46 9.65 -3.84
N GLY A 32 -0.83 8.77 -4.62
CA GLY A 32 0.16 7.81 -4.14
C GLY A 32 -0.23 6.37 -4.41
N ARG A 33 0.32 5.43 -3.63
CA ARG A 33 -0.01 4.00 -3.72
C ARG A 33 -1.47 3.80 -3.29
N GLN A 34 -2.24 3.13 -4.12
CA GLN A 34 -3.61 2.76 -3.78
C GLN A 34 -3.64 1.89 -2.51
N PRO A 35 -4.62 2.08 -1.62
CA PRO A 35 -4.79 1.22 -0.46
C PRO A 35 -4.92 -0.24 -0.87
N LEU A 36 -4.50 -1.13 0.01
CA LEU A 36 -4.69 -2.55 -0.18
C LEU A 36 -6.20 -2.87 -0.18
N ASP A 37 -6.62 -3.73 -1.10
CA ASP A 37 -7.98 -4.28 -1.11
C ASP A 37 -8.16 -5.24 0.06
N MET A 38 -8.78 -4.73 1.13
CA MET A 38 -9.04 -5.49 2.33
C MET A 38 -10.00 -6.66 2.07
N SER A 39 -10.90 -6.60 1.08
CA SER A 39 -11.81 -7.71 0.78
C SER A 39 -11.02 -8.96 0.38
N LYS A 40 -10.02 -8.77 -0.50
CA LYS A 40 -9.11 -9.85 -0.90
C LYS A 40 -8.28 -10.37 0.26
N VAL A 41 -7.86 -9.51 1.18
CA VAL A 41 -7.13 -9.92 2.39
C VAL A 41 -7.99 -10.83 3.26
N HIS A 42 -9.23 -10.44 3.55
CA HIS A 42 -10.15 -11.27 4.34
C HIS A 42 -10.46 -12.60 3.65
N ALA A 43 -10.65 -12.59 2.33
CA ALA A 43 -10.80 -13.82 1.56
C ALA A 43 -9.56 -14.73 1.68
N ALA A 44 -8.36 -14.15 1.60
CA ALA A 44 -7.11 -14.91 1.73
C ALA A 44 -6.97 -15.55 3.10
N ILE A 45 -7.33 -14.83 4.17
CA ILE A 45 -7.28 -15.34 5.54
C ILE A 45 -8.25 -16.51 5.72
N LYS A 46 -9.49 -16.39 5.22
CA LYS A 46 -10.47 -17.48 5.25
C LYS A 46 -9.97 -18.74 4.56
N LEU A 47 -9.25 -18.59 3.43
CA LEU A 47 -8.64 -19.73 2.74
C LEU A 47 -7.54 -20.38 3.61
N VAL A 48 -6.72 -19.57 4.29
CA VAL A 48 -5.68 -20.08 5.20
C VAL A 48 -6.29 -20.80 6.40
N GLU A 49 -7.37 -20.29 6.97
CA GLU A 49 -8.13 -20.94 8.05
C GLU A 49 -8.75 -22.27 7.57
N ALA A 50 -9.10 -22.38 6.29
CA ALA A 50 -9.53 -23.61 5.64
C ALA A 50 -8.36 -24.53 5.23
N SER A 51 -7.19 -24.36 5.85
CA SER A 51 -5.95 -25.13 5.64
C SER A 51 -5.33 -25.03 4.25
N ILE A 52 -5.70 -24.04 3.44
CA ILE A 52 -5.01 -23.75 2.17
C ILE A 52 -3.70 -23.02 2.47
N SER A 53 -2.64 -23.32 1.70
CA SER A 53 -1.37 -22.64 1.92
C SER A 53 -1.48 -21.12 1.64
N PRO A 54 -0.84 -20.25 2.43
CA PRO A 54 -0.83 -18.81 2.17
C PRO A 54 -0.31 -18.44 0.77
N THR A 55 0.57 -19.26 0.21
CA THR A 55 1.11 -19.10 -1.15
C THR A 55 0.02 -19.36 -2.20
N GLU A 56 -0.79 -20.40 -2.04
CA GLU A 56 -1.88 -20.72 -2.95
C GLU A 56 -3.01 -19.70 -2.84
N ALA A 57 -3.37 -19.29 -1.63
CA ALA A 57 -4.35 -18.23 -1.40
C ALA A 57 -3.93 -16.91 -2.08
N ALA A 58 -2.63 -16.54 -1.99
CA ALA A 58 -2.05 -15.41 -2.71
C ALA A 58 -2.23 -15.53 -4.22
N ARG A 59 -1.93 -16.71 -4.78
CA ARG A 59 -2.02 -16.96 -6.21
C ARG A 59 -3.47 -16.89 -6.70
N GLN A 60 -4.41 -17.46 -5.95
CA GLN A 60 -5.83 -17.46 -6.31
C GLN A 60 -6.44 -16.05 -6.29
N LEU A 61 -6.06 -15.22 -5.33
CA LEU A 61 -6.64 -13.88 -5.12
C LEU A 61 -5.82 -12.75 -5.77
N GLY A 62 -4.67 -13.07 -6.38
CA GLY A 62 -3.78 -12.12 -7.01
C GLY A 62 -3.13 -11.15 -6.02
N ILE A 63 -2.88 -11.59 -4.78
CA ILE A 63 -2.23 -10.79 -3.74
C ILE A 63 -0.78 -11.28 -3.56
N GLY A 64 0.16 -10.38 -3.33
CA GLY A 64 1.53 -10.77 -2.99
C GLY A 64 1.59 -11.57 -1.68
N ARG A 65 2.39 -12.65 -1.65
CA ARG A 65 2.58 -13.51 -0.46
C ARG A 65 2.96 -12.72 0.79
N SER A 66 3.85 -11.72 0.64
CA SER A 66 4.29 -10.86 1.74
C SER A 66 3.16 -10.04 2.36
N THR A 67 2.14 -9.68 1.58
CA THR A 67 0.94 -9.03 2.09
C THR A 67 0.14 -9.98 2.96
N ILE A 68 -0.08 -11.23 2.53
CA ILE A 68 -0.81 -12.21 3.36
C ILE A 68 -0.08 -12.46 4.68
N TYR A 69 1.22 -12.75 4.66
CA TYR A 69 1.98 -12.96 5.89
C TYR A 69 1.98 -11.74 6.82
N ARG A 70 2.02 -10.53 6.28
CA ARG A 70 1.93 -9.30 7.07
C ARG A 70 0.56 -9.17 7.74
N GLU A 71 -0.53 -9.41 7.01
CA GLU A 71 -1.88 -9.31 7.57
C GLU A 71 -2.20 -10.46 8.53
N MET A 72 -1.71 -11.69 8.28
CA MET A 72 -1.80 -12.81 9.24
C MET A 72 -1.15 -12.45 10.58
N ARG A 73 0.08 -11.90 10.55
CA ARG A 73 0.78 -11.43 11.76
C ARG A 73 0.00 -10.33 12.47
N ARG A 74 -0.60 -9.41 11.71
CA ARG A 74 -1.39 -8.29 12.27
C ARG A 74 -2.67 -8.77 12.95
N LEU A 75 -3.28 -9.84 12.45
CA LEU A 75 -4.55 -10.38 12.93
C LEU A 75 -4.38 -11.54 13.91
N GLY A 76 -3.14 -11.99 14.17
CA GLY A 76 -2.87 -13.12 15.06
C GLY A 76 -3.33 -14.47 14.49
N VAL A 77 -3.44 -14.58 13.16
CA VAL A 77 -3.87 -15.81 12.50
C VAL A 77 -2.67 -16.71 12.30
N GLU A 78 -2.68 -17.86 12.99
CA GLU A 78 -1.71 -18.93 12.78
C GLU A 78 -2.21 -19.91 11.72
N ARG A 79 -1.27 -20.57 11.06
CA ARG A 79 -1.60 -21.58 10.07
C ARG A 79 -2.07 -22.85 10.80
N PRO A 80 -3.28 -23.37 10.53
CA PRO A 80 -3.66 -24.68 11.03
C PRO A 80 -2.71 -25.74 10.45
N ILE A 81 -2.17 -26.58 11.34
CA ILE A 81 -1.27 -27.70 11.01
C ILE A 81 -2.06 -28.82 10.34
#